data_AF-A0A660YJB3-F1
#
_entry.id   AF-A0A660YJB3-F1
#
_cell.length_a   1.000
_cell.length_b   1.000
_cell.length_c   1.000
_cell.angle_alpha   90.00
_cell.angle_beta   90.00
_cell.angle_gamma   90.00
#
_symmetry.space_group_name_H-M   'P 1'
#
loop_
_entity.id
_entity.type
_entity.pdbx_description
1 polymer ?
#
loop_
_entity_poly.entity_id
_entity_poly.type
_entity_poly.pdbx_seq_one_letter_code
_entity_poly.pdbx_strand_id
1 'polypeptide(L)' 'KDPSHSRLKGLVNKIVDQKFSDGELDESPLTLRDLEKIKEAFVKILAGIYHTRVEYPNSSDKQKGAKVSEN' A
#
# COMPACT_ATOMS: atom_id res chain seq x y z
N LYS A 1 -4.36 7.50 14.58
CA LYS A 1 -5.48 6.88 13.83
C LYS A 1 -4.88 6.39 12.53
N ASP A 2 -4.84 5.08 12.32
CA ASP A 2 -4.18 4.53 11.13
C ASP A 2 -4.99 4.87 9.88
N PRO A 3 -4.33 5.38 8.82
CA PRO A 3 -5.02 5.68 7.58
C PRO A 3 -5.46 4.38 6.92
N SER A 4 -6.74 4.31 6.52
CA SER A 4 -7.22 3.17 5.75
C SER A 4 -6.53 3.13 4.38
N HIS A 5 -6.39 1.93 3.82
CA HIS A 5 -5.81 1.73 2.50
C HIS A 5 -6.47 2.60 1.41
N SER A 6 -7.79 2.74 1.45
CA SER A 6 -8.56 3.62 0.55
C SER A 6 -8.17 5.10 0.70
N ARG A 7 -7.95 5.57 1.94
CA ARG A 7 -7.52 6.94 2.21
C ARG A 7 -6.10 7.20 1.70
N LEU A 8 -5.19 6.24 1.85
CA LEU A 8 -3.84 6.32 1.29
C LEU A 8 -3.88 6.37 -0.25
N LYS A 9 -4.68 5.52 -0.88
CA LYS A 9 -4.86 5.52 -2.34
C LYS A 9 -5.38 6.86 -2.84
N GLY A 10 -6.41 7.41 -2.20
CA GLY A 10 -6.97 8.71 -2.56
C GLY A 10 -5.94 9.85 -2.42
N LEU A 11 -5.13 9.83 -1.36
CA LEU A 11 -4.07 10.81 -1.15
C LEU A 11 -2.97 10.73 -2.23
N VAL A 12 -2.47 9.52 -2.50
CA VAL A 12 -1.43 9.30 -3.52
C VAL A 12 -1.94 9.71 -4.90
N ASN A 13 -3.16 9.31 -5.26
CA ASN A 13 -3.77 9.71 -6.53
C ASN A 13 -3.84 11.23 -6.66
N LYS A 14 -4.36 11.92 -5.64
CA LYS A 14 -4.45 13.39 -5.64
C LYS A 14 -3.09 14.04 -5.87
N ILE A 15 -2.04 13.57 -5.21
CA ILE A 15 -0.70 14.15 -5.34
C ILE A 15 -0.13 13.92 -6.74
N VAL A 16 -0.20 12.69 -7.25
CA VAL A 16 0.34 12.37 -8.58
C VAL A 16 -0.44 13.08 -9.69
N ASP A 17 -1.77 13.15 -9.58
CA ASP A 17 -2.62 13.84 -10.55
C ASP A 17 -2.38 15.36 -10.54
N GLN A 18 -2.12 15.95 -9.36
CA GLN A 18 -1.74 17.35 -9.25
C GLN A 18 -0.41 17.61 -9.97
N LYS A 19 0.61 16.79 -9.71
CA LYS A 19 1.94 16.92 -10.34
C LYS A 19 1.88 16.77 -11.86
N PHE A 20 1.05 15.85 -12.35
CA PHE A 20 0.80 15.70 -13.77
C PHE A 20 0.07 16.92 -14.36
N SER A 21 -0.96 17.41 -13.69
CA SER A 21 -1.76 18.55 -14.17
C SER A 21 -0.98 19.88 -14.15
N ASP A 22 -0.03 20.01 -13.22
CA ASP A 22 0.85 21.17 -13.11
C ASP A 22 1.99 21.17 -14.16
N GLY A 23 2.08 20.12 -15.00
CA GLY A 23 3.11 20.00 -16.04
C GLY A 23 4.51 19.65 -15.51
N GLU A 24 4.64 19.31 -14.21
CA GLU A 24 5.95 19.02 -13.60
C GLU A 24 6.63 17.76 -14.19
N LEU A 25 5.91 16.97 -14.99
CA LEU A 25 6.38 15.74 -15.61
C LEU A 25 6.47 15.81 -17.14
N ASP A 26 6.26 16.99 -17.75
CA ASP A 26 6.11 17.15 -19.21
C ASP A 26 7.35 16.74 -20.01
N GLU A 27 8.55 16.95 -19.45
CA GLU A 27 9.82 16.55 -20.08
C GLU A 27 10.26 15.11 -19.74
N SER A 28 9.44 14.38 -18.98
CA SER A 28 9.73 13.00 -18.62
C SER A 28 9.08 12.02 -19.61
N PRO A 29 9.78 10.95 -20.04
CA PRO A 29 9.22 9.95 -20.95
C PRO A 29 8.32 8.95 -20.19
N LEU A 30 7.38 9.46 -19.38
CA LEU A 30 6.47 8.65 -18.57
C LEU A 30 5.15 8.44 -19.31
N THR A 31 4.68 7.19 -19.35
CA THR A 31 3.34 6.89 -19.84
C THR A 31 2.32 6.94 -18.72
N LEU A 32 1.03 7.06 -19.05
CA LEU A 32 -0.06 6.94 -18.06
C LEU A 32 -0.02 5.61 -17.29
N ARG A 33 0.45 4.54 -17.94
CA ARG A 33 0.65 3.23 -17.30
C ARG A 33 1.75 3.29 -16.24
N ASP A 34 2.80 4.07 -16.46
CA ASP A 34 3.87 4.24 -15.48
C ASP A 34 3.39 5.07 -14.29
N LEU A 35 2.55 6.08 -14.51
CA LEU A 35 1.91 6.83 -13.42
C LEU A 35 1.05 5.92 -12.53
N GLU A 36 0.31 4.96 -13.10
CA GLU A 36 -0.46 3.99 -12.30
C GLU A 36 0.46 3.09 -11.46
N LYS A 37 1.54 2.56 -12.05
CA LYS A 37 2.54 1.76 -11.31
C LYS A 37 3.19 2.57 -10.18
N ILE A 38 3.49 3.84 -10.42
CA ILE A 38 4.05 4.75 -9.42
C ILE A 38 3.05 4.91 -8.26
N LYS A 39 1.78 5.19 -8.56
CA LYS A 39 0.71 5.30 -7.54
C LYS A 39 0.61 4.03 -6.69
N GLU A 40 0.57 2.86 -7.33
CA GLU A 40 0.51 1.56 -6.63
C GLU A 40 1.72 1.32 -5.72
N ALA A 41 2.93 1.63 -6.20
CA ALA A 41 4.15 1.48 -5.42
C ALA A 41 4.13 2.35 -4.15
N PHE A 42 3.73 3.61 -4.27
CA PHE A 42 3.61 4.51 -3.11
C PHE A 42 2.55 4.03 -2.12
N VAL A 43 1.37 3.59 -2.59
CA VAL A 43 0.33 3.04 -1.71
C VAL A 43 0.85 1.83 -0.94
N LYS A 44 1.58 0.92 -1.59
CA LYS A 44 2.17 -0.26 -0.94
C LYS A 44 3.21 0.11 0.13
N ILE A 45 4.10 1.05 -0.18
CA ILE A 45 5.13 1.53 0.76
C ILE A 45 4.46 2.19 1.97
N LEU A 46 3.52 3.11 1.73
CA LEU A 46 2.81 3.81 2.80
C LEU A 46 1.98 2.84 3.65
N ALA A 47 1.31 1.86 3.03
CA ALA A 47 0.58 0.84 3.76
C ALA A 47 1.50 0.04 4.69
N GLY A 48 2.72 -0.30 4.27
CA GLY A 48 3.70 -0.97 5.12
C GLY A 48 4.31 -0.09 6.23
N ILE A 49 4.32 1.24 6.05
CA ILE A 49 4.74 2.20 7.08
C ILE A 49 3.65 2.34 8.15
N TYR A 50 2.39 2.47 7.71
CA TYR A 50 1.24 2.72 8.60
C TYR A 50 0.61 1.46 9.18
N HIS A 51 0.87 0.28 8.59
CA HIS A 51 0.53 -1.01 9.15
C HIS A 51 1.82 -1.76 9.45
N THR A 52 2.16 -1.77 10.73
CA THR A 52 3.39 -2.25 11.35
C THR A 52 3.83 -3.62 10.80
N ARG A 53 5.15 -3.80 10.63
CA ARG A 53 5.75 -5.14 10.50
C ARG A 53 5.19 -6.05 11.59
N VAL A 54 4.70 -7.21 11.19
CA VAL A 54 4.22 -8.26 12.10
C VAL A 54 5.37 -8.61 13.06
N GLU A 55 5.11 -8.55 14.37
CA GLU A 55 6.02 -9.11 15.36
C GLU A 55 6.18 -10.61 15.08
N TYR A 56 7.42 -11.10 15.14
CA TYR A 56 7.68 -12.53 14.99
C TYR A 56 6.85 -13.30 16.03
N PRO A 57 6.13 -14.35 15.64
CA PRO A 57 5.40 -15.16 16.61
C PRO A 57 6.41 -15.70 17.61
N ASN A 58 6.32 -15.22 18.86
CA ASN A 58 7.07 -15.81 19.95
C ASN A 58 6.66 -17.28 20.04
N SER A 59 7.61 -18.16 20.33
CA SER A 59 7.49 -19.64 20.30
C SER A 59 6.35 -20.23 21.15
N SER A 60 5.56 -19.40 21.84
CA SER A 60 4.38 -19.75 22.64
C SER A 60 3.09 -19.95 21.83
N ASP A 61 2.97 -19.45 20.59
CA ASP A 61 1.71 -19.51 19.81
C ASP A 61 1.56 -20.75 18.91
N LYS A 62 2.27 -21.85 19.19
CA LYS A 62 2.13 -23.12 18.45
C LYS A 62 0.93 -24.00 18.86
N GLN A 63 0.00 -23.52 19.70
CA GLN A 63 -1.09 -24.35 20.23
C GLN A 63 -2.52 -23.86 19.92
N LYS A 64 -2.83 -23.39 18.70
CA LYS A 64 -4.23 -23.17 18.29
C LYS A 64 -4.54 -23.52 16.82
N GLY A 65 -3.94 -24.60 16.31
CA GLY A 65 -4.14 -25.03 14.91
C GLY A 65 -4.61 -26.48 14.71
N ALA A 66 -4.99 -27.20 15.76
CA ALA A 66 -5.44 -28.59 15.64
C ALA A 66 -6.76 -28.80 16.39
N LYS A 67 -7.88 -28.53 15.72
CA LYS A 67 -9.14 -29.30 15.84
C LYS A 67 -10.21 -28.74 14.89
N VAL A 68 -10.98 -29.68 14.34
CA VAL A 68 -12.26 -29.58 13.63
C VAL A 68 -12.19 -29.42 12.09
N SER A 69 -12.18 -30.58 11.42
CA SER A 69 -13.01 -30.84 10.24
C SER A 69 -13.30 -32.34 10.20
N GLU A 70 -14.31 -32.75 10.97
CA GLU A 70 -15.01 -34.03 10.80
C GLU A 70 -16.36 -33.68 10.18
N ASN A 71 -16.52 -34.01 8.90
CA ASN A 71 -17.69 -34.64 8.29
C ASN A 71 -17.44 -34.90 6.81
#